data_AF-A0A6L5YJT3-F1
#
_entry.id   AF-A0A6L5YJT3-F1
#
_cell.length_a   1.000
_cell.length_b   1.000
_cell.length_c   1.000
_cell.angle_alpha   90.00
_cell.angle_beta   90.00
_cell.angle_gamma   90.00
#
_symmetry.space_group_name_H-M   'P 1'
#
loop_
_entity.id
_entity.type
_entity.pdbx_description
1 polymer ?
#
loop_
_entity_poly.entity_id
_entity_poly.type
_entity_poly.pdbx_seq_one_letter_code
_entity_poly.pdbx_strand_id
1 'polypeptide(L)'
;MQTFFSEITALCSYEQFLHSVMEKYHYDPEEYPNLKRLAGEMIPCLETEAGWQDREIKETFPGRDQSFLAVGITLGKGIDALQEKYLQNGFLTESYMIELLSGELLLKSYRAYTEWVAVHRNLHVARLHFLGGEISETSEPQIGSLLRLSNLPMLLQELALPVTCNAAYCMIPKKSVVFYAELTKDPFTKCAGICLGCGRRVCPNRPNRPLSYGYARIFSKNTDENGR
;
A
#
# COMPACT_ATOMS: atom_id res chain seq x y z
N MET A 1 -4.47 -9.25 17.73
CA MET A 1 -4.04 -8.05 16.96
C MET A 1 -3.25 -8.38 15.68
N GLN A 2 -2.90 -9.63 15.38
CA GLN A 2 -1.91 -9.98 14.32
C GLN A 2 -2.45 -10.64 13.04
N THR A 3 -3.73 -11.02 12.95
CA THR A 3 -4.16 -12.00 11.93
C THR A 3 -4.07 -11.53 10.47
N PHE A 4 -4.35 -10.27 10.15
CA PHE A 4 -4.25 -9.85 8.74
C PHE A 4 -2.80 -9.72 8.27
N PHE A 5 -1.87 -9.35 9.17
CA PHE A 5 -0.48 -9.14 8.73
C PHE A 5 0.19 -10.48 8.40
N SER A 6 -0.15 -11.56 9.11
CA SER A 6 0.29 -12.91 8.74
C SER A 6 -0.17 -13.35 7.35
N GLU A 7 -1.37 -12.93 6.91
CA GLU A 7 -1.85 -13.21 5.55
C GLU A 7 -1.03 -12.43 4.51
N ILE A 8 -0.66 -11.18 4.81
CA ILE A 8 0.19 -10.37 3.94
C ILE A 8 1.59 -10.96 3.84
N THR A 9 2.22 -11.35 4.96
CA THR A 9 3.57 -11.93 4.92
C THR A 9 3.59 -13.29 4.23
N ALA A 10 2.53 -14.09 4.36
CA ALA A 10 2.39 -15.37 3.68
C ALA A 10 2.34 -15.26 2.14
N LEU A 11 2.00 -14.09 1.58
CA LEU A 11 2.01 -13.86 0.13
C LEU A 11 3.37 -14.15 -0.50
N CYS A 12 4.47 -13.94 0.21
CA CYS A 12 5.82 -14.26 -0.26
C CYS A 12 6.01 -15.76 -0.60
N SER A 13 5.18 -16.64 -0.01
CA SER A 13 5.19 -18.08 -0.26
C SER A 13 4.24 -18.49 -1.39
N TYR A 14 3.39 -17.58 -1.89
CA TYR A 14 2.36 -17.90 -2.88
C TYR A 14 2.84 -17.64 -4.30
N GLU A 15 2.89 -18.68 -5.12
CA GLU A 15 3.34 -18.59 -6.51
C GLU A 15 2.49 -17.59 -7.31
N GLN A 16 1.18 -17.56 -7.07
CA GLN A 16 0.27 -16.61 -7.72
C GLN A 16 0.66 -15.14 -7.45
N PHE A 17 1.09 -14.82 -6.22
CA PHE A 17 1.57 -13.49 -5.88
C PHE A 17 2.85 -13.18 -6.63
N LEU A 18 3.84 -14.08 -6.57
CA LEU A 18 5.14 -13.90 -7.23
C LEU A 18 5.00 -13.74 -8.75
N HIS A 19 4.18 -14.57 -9.40
CA HIS A 19 3.88 -14.43 -10.82
C HIS A 19 3.18 -13.12 -11.15
N SER A 20 2.27 -12.64 -10.30
CA SER A 20 1.63 -11.33 -10.50
C SER A 20 2.64 -10.17 -10.43
N VAL A 21 3.66 -10.27 -9.57
CA VAL A 21 4.77 -9.30 -9.52
C VAL A 21 5.60 -9.39 -10.79
N MET A 22 5.97 -10.60 -11.23
CA MET A 22 6.74 -10.78 -12.46
C MET A 22 6.03 -10.22 -13.69
N GLU A 23 4.73 -10.50 -13.85
CA GLU A 23 3.92 -9.98 -14.95
C GLU A 23 3.86 -8.45 -14.94
N LYS A 24 3.60 -7.87 -13.76
CA LYS A 24 3.47 -6.43 -13.57
C LYS A 24 4.76 -5.66 -13.89
N TYR A 25 5.90 -6.25 -13.57
CA TYR A 25 7.22 -5.63 -13.76
C TYR A 25 8.00 -6.19 -14.94
N HIS A 26 7.35 -7.03 -15.77
CA HIS A 26 7.89 -7.57 -17.02
C HIS A 26 9.19 -8.36 -16.84
N TYR A 27 9.27 -9.18 -15.79
CA TYR A 27 10.39 -10.12 -15.62
C TYR A 27 10.23 -11.34 -16.52
N ASP A 28 11.34 -11.80 -17.08
CA ASP A 28 11.40 -13.05 -17.83
C ASP A 28 11.10 -14.25 -16.92
N PRO A 29 10.45 -15.32 -17.43
CA PRO A 29 10.16 -16.52 -16.63
C PRO A 29 11.40 -17.16 -15.99
N GLU A 30 12.58 -16.96 -16.59
CA GLU A 30 13.87 -17.45 -16.09
C GLU A 30 14.28 -16.79 -14.76
N GLU A 31 13.74 -15.61 -14.43
CA GLU A 31 14.01 -14.90 -13.18
C GLU A 31 13.17 -15.42 -11.99
N TYR A 32 12.17 -16.29 -12.26
CA TYR A 32 11.27 -16.80 -11.21
C TYR A 32 12.01 -17.49 -10.05
N PRO A 33 13.02 -18.36 -10.28
CA PRO A 33 13.76 -18.98 -9.18
C PRO A 33 14.48 -17.95 -8.30
N ASN A 34 15.01 -16.87 -8.89
CA ASN A 34 15.68 -15.80 -8.16
C ASN A 34 14.69 -15.01 -7.30
N LEU A 35 13.56 -14.61 -7.89
CA LEU A 35 12.50 -13.88 -7.21
C LEU A 35 11.87 -14.72 -6.08
N LYS A 36 11.64 -16.01 -6.30
CA LYS A 36 11.16 -16.96 -5.27
C LYS A 36 12.15 -17.11 -4.11
N ARG A 37 13.45 -17.20 -4.40
CA ARG A 37 14.50 -17.25 -3.36
C ARG A 37 14.50 -15.98 -2.52
N LEU A 38 14.47 -14.80 -3.15
CA LEU A 38 14.45 -13.51 -2.43
C LEU A 38 13.19 -13.34 -1.59
N ALA A 39 12.02 -13.73 -2.12
CA ALA A 39 10.78 -13.74 -1.34
C ALA A 39 10.91 -14.65 -0.11
N GLY A 40 11.56 -15.81 -0.23
CA GLY A 40 11.87 -16.69 0.90
C GLY A 40 12.77 -16.05 1.95
N GLU A 41 13.77 -15.27 1.55
CA GLU A 41 14.65 -14.53 2.47
C GLU A 41 13.95 -13.35 3.17
N MET A 42 12.92 -12.77 2.54
CA MET A 42 12.10 -11.72 3.14
C MET A 42 11.21 -12.24 4.28
N ILE A 43 10.72 -13.48 4.21
CA ILE A 43 9.79 -14.07 5.19
C ILE A 43 10.25 -13.90 6.65
N PRO A 44 11.45 -14.34 7.06
CA PRO A 44 11.87 -14.21 8.47
C PRO A 44 11.97 -12.74 8.93
N CYS A 45 12.33 -11.82 8.02
CA CYS A 45 12.34 -10.39 8.33
C CYS A 45 10.92 -9.88 8.61
N LEU A 46 9.98 -10.27 7.75
CA LEU A 46 8.58 -9.87 7.83
C LEU A 46 7.89 -10.44 9.08
N GLU A 47 8.08 -11.73 9.36
CA GLU A 47 7.47 -12.41 10.53
C GLU A 47 7.92 -11.81 11.86
N THR A 48 9.14 -11.27 11.91
CA THR A 48 9.72 -10.72 13.14
C THR A 48 9.26 -9.29 13.40
N GLU A 49 9.18 -8.45 12.37
CA GLU A 49 9.12 -6.99 12.55
C GLU A 49 7.93 -6.31 11.88
N ALA A 50 7.28 -6.97 10.93
CA ALA A 50 6.21 -6.34 10.19
C ALA A 50 4.92 -6.28 11.02
N GLY A 51 4.17 -5.19 10.85
CA GLY A 51 3.02 -4.95 11.68
C GLY A 51 2.31 -3.64 11.38
N TRP A 52 1.26 -3.38 12.13
CA TRP A 52 0.42 -2.22 11.97
C TRP A 52 -0.21 -1.81 13.30
N GLN A 53 -0.66 -0.56 13.36
CA GLN A 53 -1.43 0.01 14.46
C GLN A 53 -2.46 0.98 13.89
N ASP A 54 -3.62 1.06 14.53
CA ASP A 54 -4.55 2.16 14.29
C ASP A 54 -5.04 2.79 15.60
N ARG A 55 -5.47 4.05 15.50
CA ARG A 55 -5.94 4.81 16.64
C ARG A 55 -7.04 5.77 16.23
N GLU A 56 -8.07 5.87 17.07
CA GLU A 56 -9.10 6.89 16.92
C GLU A 56 -8.54 8.28 17.17
N ILE A 57 -8.87 9.19 16.27
CA ILE A 57 -8.56 10.60 16.43
C ILE A 57 -9.83 11.26 16.94
N LYS A 58 -9.75 11.84 18.14
CA LYS A 58 -10.89 12.48 18.82
C LYS A 58 -11.37 13.77 18.17
N GLU A 59 -10.79 14.16 17.03
CA GLU A 59 -11.36 15.21 16.20
C GLU A 59 -12.61 14.67 15.51
N THR A 60 -13.73 14.70 16.22
CA THR A 60 -15.05 14.68 15.60
C THR A 60 -15.21 15.98 14.84
N PHE A 61 -15.12 15.93 13.51
CA PHE A 61 -15.37 17.07 12.66
C PHE A 61 -16.79 17.61 12.94
N PRO A 62 -16.95 18.90 13.29
CA PRO A 62 -18.24 19.44 13.69
C PRO A 62 -19.27 19.25 12.57
N GLY A 63 -20.35 18.51 12.85
CA GLY A 63 -21.48 18.35 11.92
C GLY A 63 -21.44 17.13 11.00
N ARG A 64 -20.49 16.19 11.18
CA ARG A 64 -20.51 14.91 10.44
C ARG A 64 -20.45 13.70 11.37
N ASP A 65 -21.23 12.67 11.03
CA ASP A 65 -21.15 11.30 11.58
C ASP A 65 -19.90 10.53 11.07
N GLN A 66 -18.85 11.24 10.62
CA GLN A 66 -17.65 10.65 10.02
C GLN A 66 -16.51 10.62 11.04
N SER A 67 -16.01 9.42 11.31
CA SER A 67 -14.86 9.18 12.18
C SER A 67 -13.59 8.94 11.36
N PHE A 68 -12.44 9.23 11.95
CA PHE A 68 -11.13 9.03 11.34
C PHE A 68 -10.27 8.12 12.20
N LEU A 69 -9.48 7.28 11.54
CA LEU A 69 -8.42 6.50 12.16
C LEU A 69 -7.06 6.97 11.65
N ALA A 70 -6.15 7.27 12.56
CA ALA A 70 -4.72 7.25 12.26
C ALA A 70 -4.32 5.80 12.07
N VAL A 71 -3.57 5.50 11.02
CA VAL A 71 -3.11 4.15 10.72
C VAL A 71 -1.65 4.18 10.35
N GLY A 72 -0.86 3.29 10.94
CA GLY A 72 0.52 3.04 10.59
C GLY A 72 0.71 1.58 10.19
N ILE A 73 1.46 1.34 9.11
CA ILE A 73 1.83 0.00 8.63
C ILE A 73 3.33 -0.01 8.33
N THR A 74 4.05 -1.06 8.70
CA THR A 74 5.48 -1.24 8.39
C THR A 74 5.82 -2.69 8.04
N LEU A 75 6.79 -2.87 7.14
CA LEU A 75 7.41 -4.18 6.85
C LEU A 75 8.64 -4.48 7.73
N GLY A 76 9.06 -3.53 8.59
CA GLY A 76 10.22 -3.70 9.45
C GLY A 76 11.56 -3.30 8.81
N LYS A 77 12.56 -3.09 9.66
CA LYS A 77 13.94 -2.72 9.30
C LYS A 77 14.72 -3.89 8.69
N GLY A 78 14.30 -5.13 8.93
CA GLY A 78 14.91 -6.33 8.36
C GLY A 78 14.85 -6.33 6.84
N ILE A 79 13.76 -5.82 6.26
CA ILE A 79 13.64 -5.63 4.81
C ILE A 79 14.63 -4.58 4.30
N ASP A 80 14.77 -3.45 5.00
CA ASP A 80 15.75 -2.42 4.64
C ASP A 80 17.18 -2.99 4.70
N ALA A 81 17.50 -3.74 5.74
CA ALA A 81 18.82 -4.37 5.92
C ALA A 81 19.10 -5.43 4.85
N LEU A 82 18.09 -6.23 4.48
CA LEU A 82 18.20 -7.23 3.42
C LEU A 82 18.47 -6.54 2.06
N GLN A 83 17.69 -5.52 1.72
CA GLN A 83 17.90 -4.74 0.50
C GLN A 83 19.30 -4.11 0.46
N GLU A 84 19.70 -3.45 1.54
CA GLU A 84 21.01 -2.80 1.66
C GLU A 84 22.17 -3.80 1.53
N LYS A 85 22.03 -5.00 2.10
CA LYS A 85 23.02 -6.08 1.95
C LYS A 85 23.22 -6.47 0.49
N TYR A 86 22.14 -6.60 -0.30
CA TYR A 86 22.26 -6.90 -1.73
C TYR A 86 22.89 -5.73 -2.49
N LEU A 87 22.48 -4.49 -2.18
CA LEU A 87 23.02 -3.29 -2.79
C LEU A 87 24.54 -3.14 -2.56
N GLN A 88 25.01 -3.32 -1.32
CA GLN A 88 26.42 -3.20 -0.95
C GLN A 88 27.30 -4.27 -1.60
N ASN A 89 26.74 -5.43 -1.90
CA ASN A 89 27.45 -6.52 -2.58
C ASN A 89 27.39 -6.41 -4.12
N GLY A 90 26.81 -5.35 -4.67
CA GLY A 90 26.70 -5.12 -6.11
C GLY A 90 25.55 -5.85 -6.81
N PHE A 91 24.67 -6.51 -6.06
CA PHE A 91 23.51 -7.24 -6.57
C PHE A 91 22.31 -6.29 -6.76
N LEU A 92 22.42 -5.41 -7.77
CA LEU A 92 21.45 -4.34 -8.03
C LEU A 92 20.07 -4.89 -8.42
N THR A 93 20.03 -5.96 -9.23
CA THR A 93 18.79 -6.58 -9.69
C THR A 93 18.02 -7.18 -8.52
N GLU A 94 18.69 -7.92 -7.64
CA GLU A 94 18.10 -8.54 -6.46
C GLU A 94 17.62 -7.49 -5.44
N SER A 95 18.42 -6.45 -5.20
CA SER A 95 18.02 -5.32 -4.37
C SER A 95 16.75 -4.64 -4.90
N TYR A 96 16.64 -4.52 -6.24
CA TYR A 96 15.44 -3.99 -6.88
C TYR A 96 14.25 -4.97 -6.80
N MET A 97 14.46 -6.29 -6.93
CA MET A 97 13.39 -7.27 -6.72
C MET A 97 12.82 -7.20 -5.29
N ILE A 98 13.66 -7.03 -4.26
CA ILE A 98 13.23 -6.82 -2.88
C ILE A 98 12.41 -5.53 -2.77
N GLU A 99 12.83 -4.45 -3.43
CA GLU A 99 12.10 -3.17 -3.48
C GLU A 99 10.67 -3.36 -4.00
N LEU A 100 10.53 -4.11 -5.10
CA LEU A 100 9.27 -4.39 -5.78
C LEU A 100 8.36 -5.29 -4.96
N LEU A 101 8.86 -6.43 -4.46
CA LEU A 101 8.11 -7.35 -3.61
C LEU A 101 7.57 -6.60 -2.38
N SER A 102 8.42 -5.82 -1.73
CA SER A 102 8.04 -5.01 -0.57
C SER A 102 6.99 -3.96 -0.91
N GLY A 103 7.09 -3.33 -2.08
CA GLY A 103 6.09 -2.37 -2.57
C GLY A 103 4.73 -3.01 -2.80
N GLU A 104 4.69 -4.21 -3.38
CA GLU A 104 3.45 -4.96 -3.60
C GLU A 104 2.84 -5.44 -2.28
N LEU A 105 3.65 -5.91 -1.33
CA LEU A 105 3.17 -6.28 0.01
C LEU A 105 2.52 -5.09 0.72
N LEU A 106 3.17 -3.92 0.70
CA LEU A 106 2.57 -2.70 1.24
C LEU A 106 1.28 -2.34 0.49
N LEU A 107 1.23 -2.46 -0.84
CA LEU A 107 0.02 -2.17 -1.60
C LEU A 107 -1.15 -3.10 -1.21
N LYS A 108 -0.87 -4.39 -0.99
CA LYS A 108 -1.86 -5.37 -0.52
C LYS A 108 -2.32 -5.07 0.91
N SER A 109 -1.43 -4.55 1.75
CA SER A 109 -1.74 -4.21 3.15
C SER A 109 -2.86 -3.17 3.28
N TYR A 110 -2.94 -2.16 2.40
CA TYR A 110 -4.04 -1.18 2.44
C TYR A 110 -5.41 -1.83 2.18
N ARG A 111 -5.45 -2.78 1.25
CA ARG A 111 -6.68 -3.51 0.94
C ARG A 111 -7.08 -4.39 2.12
N ALA A 112 -6.13 -5.16 2.66
CA ALA A 112 -6.37 -6.00 3.83
C ALA A 112 -6.84 -5.18 5.04
N TYR A 113 -6.24 -4.00 5.27
CA TYR A 113 -6.69 -3.09 6.32
C TYR A 113 -8.14 -2.60 6.10
N THR A 114 -8.48 -2.21 4.88
CA THR A 114 -9.85 -1.75 4.54
C THR A 114 -10.88 -2.86 4.78
N GLU A 115 -10.56 -4.09 4.39
CA GLU A 115 -11.40 -5.27 4.63
C GLU A 115 -11.49 -5.60 6.13
N TRP A 116 -10.38 -5.47 6.86
CA TRP A 116 -10.33 -5.66 8.31
C TRP A 116 -11.26 -4.68 9.05
N VAL A 117 -11.26 -3.40 8.69
CA VAL A 117 -12.14 -2.37 9.26
C VAL A 117 -13.62 -2.71 9.05
N ALA A 118 -13.99 -3.17 7.85
CA ALA A 118 -15.36 -3.62 7.56
C ALA A 118 -15.80 -4.77 8.46
N VAL A 119 -14.95 -5.79 8.62
CA VAL A 119 -15.29 -6.97 9.42
C VAL A 119 -15.29 -6.67 10.93
N HIS A 120 -14.33 -5.90 11.43
CA HIS A 120 -14.09 -5.76 12.87
C HIS A 120 -14.73 -4.52 13.49
N ARG A 121 -14.93 -3.46 12.71
CA ARG A 121 -15.53 -2.20 13.19
C ARG A 121 -16.93 -1.95 12.62
N ASN A 122 -17.42 -2.80 11.71
CA ASN A 122 -18.69 -2.63 10.99
C ASN A 122 -18.80 -1.23 10.35
N LEU A 123 -17.67 -0.74 9.81
CA LEU A 123 -17.50 0.54 9.15
C LEU A 123 -16.71 0.34 7.85
N HIS A 124 -16.88 1.23 6.89
CA HIS A 124 -16.17 1.17 5.62
C HIS A 124 -15.19 2.31 5.52
N VAL A 125 -14.01 2.06 4.95
CA VAL A 125 -13.08 3.13 4.60
C VAL A 125 -13.60 3.80 3.34
N ALA A 126 -13.91 5.09 3.43
CA ALA A 126 -14.32 5.91 2.29
C ALA A 126 -13.11 6.47 1.53
N ARG A 127 -12.05 6.85 2.26
CA ARG A 127 -10.85 7.46 1.68
C ARG A 127 -9.63 7.27 2.58
N LEU A 128 -8.46 7.21 1.94
CA LEU A 128 -7.15 7.25 2.60
C LEU A 128 -6.52 8.61 2.34
N HIS A 129 -6.13 9.31 3.41
CA HIS A 129 -5.50 10.62 3.34
C HIS A 129 -4.05 10.52 3.82
N PHE A 130 -3.10 10.93 2.99
CA PHE A 130 -1.67 10.84 3.30
C PHE A 130 -1.11 12.19 3.68
N LEU A 131 -0.13 12.20 4.59
CA LEU A 131 0.60 13.42 4.94
C LEU A 131 1.39 13.90 3.72
N GLY A 132 1.41 15.22 3.51
CA GLY A 132 1.98 15.85 2.33
C GLY A 132 1.15 15.70 1.05
N GLY A 133 -0.02 15.05 1.11
CA GLY A 133 -0.93 14.91 -0.03
C GLY A 133 -1.64 16.21 -0.39
N GLU A 134 -1.99 16.36 -1.68
CA GLU A 134 -2.84 17.44 -2.15
C GLU A 134 -4.25 17.27 -1.56
N ILE A 135 -4.71 18.29 -0.86
CA ILE A 135 -6.09 18.39 -0.39
C ILE A 135 -6.92 18.60 -1.66
N SER A 136 -7.72 17.63 -2.08
CA SER A 136 -8.69 17.88 -3.16
C SER A 136 -9.58 19.04 -2.75
N GLU A 137 -10.01 19.89 -3.68
CA GLU A 137 -10.90 21.04 -3.40
C GLU A 137 -12.21 20.65 -2.68
N THR A 138 -12.54 19.37 -2.65
CA THR A 138 -13.69 18.77 -1.95
C THR A 138 -13.42 18.37 -0.49
N SER A 139 -12.17 18.47 -0.02
CA SER A 139 -11.79 18.10 1.35
C SER A 139 -11.76 19.34 2.23
N GLU A 140 -12.43 19.27 3.38
CA GLU A 140 -12.61 20.40 4.28
C GLU A 140 -11.27 20.97 4.78
N PRO A 141 -11.16 22.31 4.96
CA PRO A 141 -9.93 22.99 5.35
C PRO A 141 -9.32 22.48 6.68
N GLN A 142 -10.09 21.77 7.50
CA GLN A 142 -9.67 21.23 8.80
C GLN A 142 -8.72 20.03 8.64
N ILE A 143 -8.99 19.09 7.71
CA ILE A 143 -8.08 17.96 7.39
C ILE A 143 -6.74 18.45 6.87
N GLY A 144 -6.73 19.54 6.10
CA GLY A 144 -5.51 20.09 5.52
C GLY A 144 -4.43 20.44 6.54
N SER A 145 -4.83 20.84 7.75
CA SER A 145 -3.90 21.11 8.84
C SER A 145 -3.24 19.84 9.39
N LEU A 146 -3.99 18.74 9.48
CA LEU A 146 -3.51 17.42 9.91
C LEU A 146 -2.58 16.78 8.88
N LEU A 147 -2.87 16.95 7.58
CA LEU A 147 -2.08 16.37 6.50
C LEU A 147 -0.73 17.06 6.27
N ARG A 148 -0.35 18.05 7.07
CA ARG A 148 0.98 18.65 6.96
C ARG A 148 2.05 17.62 7.31
N LEU A 149 3.07 17.51 6.46
CA LEU A 149 4.18 16.58 6.67
C LEU A 149 4.91 16.83 8.00
N SER A 150 4.91 18.07 8.50
CA SER A 150 5.45 18.45 9.81
C SER A 150 4.81 17.71 11.00
N ASN A 151 3.61 17.16 10.83
CA ASN A 151 2.90 16.44 11.89
C ASN A 151 3.31 14.97 12.00
N LEU A 152 4.06 14.45 11.02
CA LEU A 152 4.45 13.03 10.98
C LEU A 152 5.13 12.54 12.26
N PRO A 153 6.10 13.26 12.88
CA PRO A 153 6.76 12.78 14.09
C PRO A 153 5.78 12.57 15.26
N MET A 154 4.83 13.48 15.44
CA MET A 154 3.82 13.40 16.50
C MET A 154 2.87 12.22 16.24
N LEU A 155 2.42 12.06 15.00
CA LEU A 155 1.54 10.97 14.62
C LEU A 155 2.19 9.59 14.81
N LEU A 156 3.48 9.47 14.46
CA LEU A 156 4.25 8.24 14.69
C LEU A 156 4.34 7.90 16.19
N GLN A 157 4.57 8.91 17.04
CA GLN A 157 4.58 8.75 18.49
C GLN A 157 3.21 8.28 19.02
N GLU A 158 2.12 8.84 18.49
CA GLU A 158 0.75 8.51 18.90
C GLU A 158 0.30 7.10 18.50
N LEU A 159 0.78 6.61 17.35
CA LEU A 159 0.50 5.27 16.84
C LEU A 159 1.24 4.16 17.60
N ALA A 160 2.27 4.50 18.37
CA ALA A 160 3.11 3.55 19.10
C ALA A 160 3.64 2.40 18.24
N LEU A 161 3.90 2.66 16.95
CA LEU A 161 4.52 1.74 16.00
C LEU A 161 6.05 1.96 16.05
N PRO A 162 6.90 0.93 15.84
CA PRO A 162 8.36 1.08 15.80
C PRO A 162 8.84 1.75 14.49
N VAL A 163 8.26 2.90 14.14
CA VAL A 163 8.57 3.70 12.97
C VAL A 163 8.93 5.11 13.44
N THR A 164 10.05 5.61 12.95
CA THR A 164 10.52 6.99 13.17
C THR A 164 10.64 7.71 11.83
N CYS A 165 11.06 8.98 11.83
CA CYS A 165 11.42 9.66 10.61
C CYS A 165 12.67 10.54 10.79
N ASN A 166 13.38 10.79 9.70
CA ASN A 166 14.52 11.69 9.70
C ASN A 166 14.10 13.17 9.56
N ALA A 167 15.07 14.08 9.50
CA ALA A 167 14.80 15.52 9.37
C ALA A 167 14.07 15.92 8.06
N ALA A 168 14.10 15.05 7.03
CA ALA A 168 13.37 15.23 5.78
C ALA A 168 12.00 14.51 5.80
N TYR A 169 11.55 14.03 6.97
CA TYR A 169 10.31 13.27 7.16
C TYR A 169 10.25 11.94 6.39
N CYS A 170 11.41 11.38 5.98
CA CYS A 170 11.46 10.02 5.45
C CYS A 170 11.31 9.03 6.60
N MET A 171 10.36 8.11 6.47
CA MET A 171 10.10 7.08 7.48
C MET A 171 11.21 6.04 7.54
N ILE A 172 11.45 5.54 8.75
CA ILE A 172 12.42 4.49 9.07
C ILE A 172 11.69 3.50 9.99
N PRO A 173 11.43 2.25 9.56
CA PRO A 173 11.88 1.61 8.31
C PRO A 173 11.33 2.26 7.03
N LYS A 174 12.06 2.13 5.91
CA LYS A 174 11.71 2.75 4.61
C LYS A 174 10.40 2.20 4.07
N LYS A 175 10.15 0.90 4.27
CA LYS A 175 8.91 0.21 3.88
C LYS A 175 7.82 0.39 4.93
N SER A 176 7.50 1.65 5.22
CA SER A 176 6.45 2.04 6.15
C SER A 176 5.53 3.07 5.52
N VAL A 177 4.29 3.12 6.01
CA VAL A 177 3.33 4.13 5.62
C VAL A 177 2.47 4.55 6.79
N VAL A 178 2.08 5.82 6.79
CA VAL A 178 1.12 6.39 7.73
C VAL A 178 0.07 7.18 6.96
N PHE A 179 -1.19 7.00 7.34
CA PHE A 179 -2.32 7.68 6.71
C PHE A 179 -3.48 7.84 7.70
N TYR A 180 -4.43 8.71 7.32
CA TYR A 180 -5.72 8.83 7.97
C TYR A 180 -6.79 8.14 7.12
N ALA A 181 -7.50 7.18 7.71
CA ALA A 181 -8.63 6.51 7.10
C ALA A 181 -9.93 7.23 7.47
N GLU A 182 -10.61 7.78 6.47
CA GLU A 182 -11.95 8.34 6.60
C GLU A 182 -12.97 7.21 6.62
N LEU A 183 -13.82 7.16 7.64
CA LEU A 183 -14.79 6.09 7.82
C LEU A 183 -16.22 6.52 7.50
N THR A 184 -17.03 5.56 7.07
CA THR A 184 -18.45 5.72 6.78
C THR A 184 -19.23 4.47 7.20
N LYS A 185 -20.52 4.66 7.52
CA LYS A 185 -21.47 3.56 7.76
C LYS A 185 -22.08 3.03 6.46
N ASP A 186 -21.91 3.72 5.34
CA ASP A 186 -22.47 3.31 4.05
C ASP A 186 -21.64 2.15 3.43
N PRO A 187 -22.19 0.94 3.28
CA PRO A 187 -21.49 -0.19 2.69
C PRO A 187 -21.27 -0.07 1.18
N PHE A 188 -21.98 0.84 0.51
CA PHE A 188 -21.81 1.10 -0.91
C PHE A 188 -20.64 2.05 -1.19
N THR A 189 -20.27 2.87 -0.20
CA THR A 189 -19.08 3.72 -0.27
C THR A 189 -17.85 2.85 -0.02
N LYS A 190 -17.14 2.54 -1.11
CA LYS A 190 -15.86 1.84 -1.05
C LYS A 190 -14.72 2.82 -1.26
N CYS A 191 -13.66 2.67 -0.46
CA CYS A 191 -12.42 3.38 -0.71
C CYS A 191 -12.00 3.14 -2.17
N ALA A 192 -11.81 4.22 -2.90
CA ALA A 192 -11.32 4.20 -4.27
C ALA A 192 -9.87 3.63 -4.38
N GLY A 193 -9.27 3.21 -3.25
CA GLY A 193 -7.86 2.89 -3.16
C GLY A 193 -6.97 4.10 -3.45
N ILE A 194 -5.67 3.90 -3.26
CA ILE A 194 -4.63 4.94 -3.45
C ILE A 194 -4.63 5.45 -4.90
N CYS A 195 -4.99 4.59 -5.85
CA CYS A 195 -4.73 4.81 -7.27
C CYS A 195 -5.87 5.48 -8.05
N LEU A 196 -7.10 5.57 -7.50
CA LEU A 196 -8.19 6.33 -8.13
C LEU A 196 -8.05 7.84 -7.89
N GLY A 197 -7.51 8.26 -6.74
CA GLY A 197 -7.17 9.67 -6.47
C GLY A 197 -5.83 10.13 -7.05
N CYS A 198 -5.04 9.22 -7.64
CA CYS A 198 -3.77 9.55 -8.25
C CYS A 198 -3.98 10.31 -9.57
N GLY A 199 -3.46 11.54 -9.68
CA GLY A 199 -3.55 12.36 -10.92
C GLY A 199 -2.84 11.75 -12.13
N ARG A 200 -1.99 10.72 -11.92
CA ARG A 200 -1.34 9.97 -13.00
C ARG A 200 -2.34 9.07 -13.71
N ARG A 201 -2.82 9.54 -14.87
CA ARG A 201 -3.80 8.84 -15.73
C ARG A 201 -3.37 7.44 -16.15
N VAL A 202 -2.07 7.17 -16.21
CA VAL A 202 -1.46 5.87 -16.61
C VAL A 202 -0.72 5.23 -15.43
N CYS A 203 -1.32 5.24 -14.24
CA CYS A 203 -0.73 4.58 -13.08
C CYS A 203 -0.85 3.05 -13.23
N PRO A 204 0.26 2.27 -13.21
CA PRO A 204 0.22 0.81 -13.33
C PRO A 204 -0.50 0.14 -12.16
N ASN A 205 -0.67 0.85 -11.04
CA ASN A 205 -1.35 0.35 -9.85
C ASN A 205 -2.87 0.67 -9.85
N ARG A 206 -3.40 1.33 -10.90
CA ARG A 206 -4.81 1.69 -10.97
C ARG A 206 -5.68 0.48 -11.36
N PRO A 207 -6.69 0.11 -10.56
CA PRO A 207 -7.63 -0.96 -10.93
C PRO A 207 -8.45 -0.56 -12.16
N ASN A 208 -8.76 -1.52 -13.04
CA ASN A 208 -9.52 -1.34 -14.29
C ASN A 208 -8.87 -0.36 -15.29
N ARG A 209 -7.58 -0.55 -15.60
CA ARG A 209 -6.90 0.16 -16.68
C ARG A 209 -7.58 -0.15 -18.03
N PRO A 210 -8.11 0.84 -18.78
CA PRO A 210 -8.32 0.65 -20.21
C PRO A 210 -6.94 0.44 -20.86
N LEU A 211 -6.82 -0.59 -21.69
CA LEU A 211 -5.58 -0.92 -22.41
C LEU A 211 -4.96 0.35 -23.00
N SER A 212 -3.63 0.48 -22.98
CA SER A 212 -2.99 1.60 -23.65
C SER A 212 -3.41 1.59 -25.13
N TYR A 213 -3.53 2.77 -25.74
CA TYR A 213 -3.98 2.90 -27.13
C TYR A 213 -3.24 1.96 -28.10
N GLY A 214 -1.94 1.74 -27.87
CA GLY A 214 -1.14 0.77 -28.64
C GLY A 214 -1.55 -0.69 -28.39
N TYR A 215 -1.80 -1.09 -27.14
CA TYR A 215 -2.22 -2.45 -26.80
C TYR A 215 -3.63 -2.78 -27.29
N ALA A 216 -4.53 -1.79 -27.27
CA ALA A 216 -5.88 -1.95 -27.82
C ALA A 216 -5.85 -2.31 -29.31
N ARG A 217 -4.96 -1.70 -30.11
CA ARG A 217 -4.86 -2.03 -31.54
C ARG A 217 -4.28 -3.41 -31.85
N ILE A 218 -3.44 -3.96 -30.97
CA ILE A 218 -2.75 -5.23 -31.23
C ILE A 218 -3.62 -6.43 -30.80
N PHE A 219 -4.40 -6.28 -29.72
CA PHE A 219 -5.11 -7.40 -29.10
C PHE A 219 -6.64 -7.30 -29.10
N SER A 220 -7.22 -6.22 -29.64
CA SER A 220 -8.65 -6.21 -29.96
C SER A 220 -8.92 -7.18 -31.11
N LYS A 221 -9.22 -8.44 -30.77
CA LYS A 221 -9.93 -9.35 -31.68
C LYS A 221 -11.19 -8.63 -32.17
N ASN A 222 -11.37 -8.59 -33.49
CA ASN A 222 -12.63 -8.25 -34.13
C ASN A 222 -13.73 -9.16 -33.55
N THR A 223 -14.51 -8.65 -32.60
CA THR A 223 -15.85 -9.17 -32.34
C THR A 223 -16.80 -8.41 -33.24
N ASP A 224 -16.83 -8.81 -34.51
CA ASP A 224 -17.93 -8.53 -35.44
C ASP A 224 -18.08 -9.76 -36.35
N GLU A 225 -18.53 -10.87 -35.77
CA GLU A 225 -19.25 -11.92 -36.49
C GLU A 225 -20.46 -12.33 -35.64
N ASN A 226 -21.60 -11.69 -35.92
CA ASN A 226 -22.93 -12.28 -36.08
C ASN A 226 -24.02 -11.26 -35.76
N GLY A 227 -24.34 -10.45 -36.76
CA GLY A 227 -25.64 -9.78 -36.89
C GLY A 227 -26.31 -10.27 -38.17
N ARG A 228 -27.03 -11.38 -38.07
CA ARG A 228 -28.20 -11.68 -38.91
C ARG A 228 -29.41 -11.76 -38.00
#